data_AF-A0A973GDJ0-F1
#
_entry.id   AF-A0A973GDJ0-F1
#
_cell.length_a   1.000
_cell.length_b   1.000
_cell.length_c   1.000
_cell.angle_alpha   90.00
_cell.angle_beta   90.00
_cell.angle_gamma   90.00
#
_symmetry.space_group_name_H-M   'P 1'
#
loop_
_entity.id
_entity.type
_entity.pdbx_description
1 polymer ?
#
loop_
_entity_poly.entity_id
_entity_poly.type
_entity_poly.pdbx_seq_one_letter_code
_entity_poly.pdbx_strand_id
1 'polypeptide(L)'
;MAIQKEVREKMEETSSLILYEDGSFMVGVRKGTAVDEHHVLFNGEYMILQRGILQEFAIADPAKIDDFLQREGEHILRELDKEGLTVKEFGWILAKARIAELEDYATFLSNR
;
A
#
# COMPACT_ATOMS: atom_id res chain seq x y z
N MET A 1 14.28 16.98 -7.02
CA MET A 1 13.41 15.96 -6.41
C MET A 1 13.57 15.98 -4.89
N ALA A 2 13.11 17.03 -4.20
CA ALA A 2 13.17 17.10 -2.73
C ALA A 2 11.95 16.44 -2.08
N ILE A 3 10.77 16.56 -2.71
CA ILE A 3 9.48 16.07 -2.19
C ILE A 3 9.45 14.54 -2.08
N GLN A 4 9.90 13.81 -3.11
CA GLN A 4 9.92 12.33 -3.04
C GLN A 4 10.81 11.80 -1.90
N LYS A 5 11.92 12.48 -1.60
CA LYS A 5 12.81 12.07 -0.52
C LYS A 5 12.16 12.27 0.85
N GLU A 6 11.53 13.42 1.07
CA GLU A 6 10.84 13.74 2.32
C GLU A 6 9.64 12.81 2.58
N VAL A 7 8.84 12.51 1.54
CA VAL A 7 7.68 11.62 1.70
C VAL A 7 8.10 10.16 1.89
N ARG A 8 9.21 9.74 1.26
CA ARG A 8 9.81 8.42 1.52
C ARG A 8 10.34 8.30 2.95
N GLU A 9 11.07 9.29 3.44
CA GLU A 9 11.55 9.32 4.83
C GLU A 9 10.36 9.21 5.80
N LYS A 10 9.28 9.95 5.54
CA LYS A 10 8.03 9.84 6.32
C LYS A 10 7.39 8.45 6.26
N MET A 11 7.44 7.78 5.10
CA MET A 11 6.94 6.41 4.94
C MET A 11 7.74 5.41 5.78
N GLU A 12 9.07 5.55 5.76
CA GLU A 12 10.01 4.73 6.55
C GLU A 12 9.89 5.02 8.06
N GLU A 13 9.57 6.25 8.46
CA GLU A 13 9.33 6.62 9.86
C GLU A 13 7.98 6.12 10.40
N THR A 14 6.95 6.09 9.55
CA THR A 14 5.58 5.71 9.94
C THR A 14 5.36 4.20 9.88
N SER A 15 6.00 3.51 8.94
CA SER A 15 5.87 2.06 8.76
C SER A 15 6.85 1.32 9.66
N SER A 16 6.36 0.29 10.36
CA SER A 16 7.22 -0.64 11.09
C SER A 16 7.91 -1.65 10.17
N LEU A 17 7.30 -1.90 9.00
CA LEU A 17 7.81 -2.80 7.98
C LEU A 17 7.38 -2.29 6.60
N ILE A 18 8.29 -2.33 5.62
CA ILE A 18 7.96 -2.14 4.21
C ILE A 18 7.62 -3.50 3.62
N LEU A 19 6.40 -3.63 3.07
CA LEU A 19 5.87 -4.87 2.51
C LEU A 19 6.17 -4.99 1.01
N TYR A 20 6.23 -3.86 0.30
CA TYR A 20 6.52 -3.82 -1.12
C TYR A 20 7.15 -2.48 -1.50
N GLU A 21 8.12 -2.51 -2.40
CA GLU A 21 8.72 -1.32 -3.02
C GLU A 21 9.03 -1.63 -4.48
N ASP A 22 8.62 -0.74 -5.38
CA ASP A 22 8.96 -0.81 -6.81
C ASP A 22 8.94 0.60 -7.43
N GLY A 23 10.13 1.13 -7.69
CA GLY A 23 10.30 2.45 -8.27
C GLY A 23 9.67 3.57 -7.42
N SER A 24 8.58 4.15 -7.92
CA SER A 24 7.84 5.22 -7.24
C SER A 24 6.73 4.72 -6.31
N PHE A 25 6.57 3.40 -6.19
CA PHE A 25 5.54 2.78 -5.38
C PHE A 25 6.12 2.14 -4.11
N MET A 26 5.51 2.42 -2.97
CA MET A 26 5.83 1.77 -1.69
C MET A 26 4.56 1.43 -0.93
N VAL A 27 4.52 0.24 -0.34
CA VAL A 27 3.49 -0.20 0.60
C VAL A 27 4.16 -0.63 1.90
N GLY A 28 3.71 -0.06 3.00
CA GLY A 28 4.24 -0.36 4.33
C GLY A 28 3.12 -0.62 5.32
N VAL A 29 3.50 -1.15 6.48
CA VAL A 29 2.57 -1.43 7.57
C VAL A 29 3.15 -0.94 8.89
N ARG A 30 2.34 -0.24 9.66
CA ARG A 30 2.63 0.12 11.04
C ARG A 30 2.03 -0.95 11.96
N LYS A 31 2.90 -1.70 12.63
CA LYS A 31 2.53 -2.76 13.58
C LYS A 31 2.47 -2.18 15.00
N GLY A 32 1.49 -2.56 15.80
CA GLY A 32 1.47 -2.22 17.24
C GLY A 32 0.37 -1.27 17.72
N THR A 33 -0.52 -0.81 16.84
CA THR A 33 -1.85 -0.33 17.21
C THR A 33 -2.81 -1.52 17.35
N ALA A 34 -3.94 -1.37 18.04
CA ALA A 34 -4.95 -2.44 18.18
C ALA A 34 -5.45 -3.01 16.82
N VAL A 35 -5.15 -2.29 15.74
CA VAL A 35 -5.36 -2.66 14.34
C VAL A 35 -4.11 -2.22 13.56
N ASP A 36 -3.51 -3.11 12.77
CA ASP A 36 -2.39 -2.76 11.87
C ASP A 36 -2.85 -1.72 10.82
N GLU A 37 -2.05 -0.70 10.55
CA GLU A 37 -2.35 0.36 9.58
C GLU A 37 -1.45 0.19 8.36
N HIS A 38 -2.04 0.09 7.17
CA HIS A 38 -1.29 -0.02 5.91
C HIS A 38 -1.17 1.35 5.27
N HIS A 39 0.00 1.62 4.72
CA HIS A 39 0.35 2.89 4.12
C HIS A 39 0.70 2.64 2.66
N VAL A 40 0.28 3.54 1.77
CA VAL A 40 0.61 3.52 0.35
C VAL A 40 1.22 4.86 -0.01
N LEU A 41 2.38 4.80 -0.65
CA LEU A 41 3.05 5.95 -1.26
C LEU A 41 3.21 5.65 -2.75
N PHE A 42 2.70 6.54 -3.59
CA PHE A 42 2.87 6.46 -5.03
C PHE A 42 3.20 7.83 -5.61
N ASN A 43 4.38 7.99 -6.23
CA ASN A 43 4.79 9.27 -6.85
C ASN A 43 4.82 10.50 -5.91
N GLY A 44 4.88 10.30 -4.59
CA GLY A 44 4.79 11.38 -3.60
C GLY A 44 3.39 11.60 -3.03
N GLU A 45 2.39 10.96 -3.63
CA GLU A 45 1.02 10.90 -3.12
C GLU A 45 0.89 9.79 -2.07
N TYR A 46 0.25 10.11 -0.94
CA TYR A 46 0.23 9.26 0.25
C TYR A 46 -1.20 9.00 0.74
N MET A 47 -1.48 7.74 1.02
CA MET A 47 -2.78 7.25 1.48
C MET A 47 -2.62 6.22 2.59
N ILE A 48 -3.59 6.23 3.52
CA ILE A 48 -3.72 5.20 4.56
C ILE A 48 -4.82 4.22 4.13
N LEU A 49 -4.50 2.93 4.18
CA LEU A 49 -5.43 1.82 4.00
C LEU A 49 -5.72 1.20 5.37
N GLN A 50 -6.99 1.18 5.77
CA GLN A 50 -7.42 0.44 6.95
C GLN A 50 -7.22 -1.07 6.73
N ARG A 51 -6.88 -1.82 7.79
CA ARG A 51 -6.51 -3.25 7.76
C ARG A 51 -7.37 -4.16 6.87
N GLY A 52 -8.69 -3.97 6.87
CA GLY A 52 -9.60 -4.79 6.07
C GLY A 52 -9.39 -4.60 4.56
N ILE A 53 -8.94 -3.42 4.16
CA ILE A 53 -8.85 -2.98 2.78
C ILE A 53 -7.74 -3.71 2.03
N LEU A 54 -6.56 -3.90 2.62
CA LEU A 54 -5.49 -4.65 1.94
C LEU A 54 -5.89 -6.11 1.73
N GLN A 55 -6.56 -6.71 2.71
CA GLN A 55 -7.08 -8.08 2.61
C GLN A 55 -8.21 -8.19 1.59
N GLU A 56 -9.11 -7.21 1.56
CA GLU A 56 -10.19 -7.14 0.58
C GLU A 56 -9.63 -6.91 -0.83
N PHE A 57 -8.62 -6.07 -1.00
CA PHE A 57 -8.07 -5.68 -2.30
C PHE A 57 -7.14 -6.72 -2.91
N ALA A 58 -6.44 -7.51 -2.10
CA ALA A 58 -5.67 -8.65 -2.60
C ALA A 58 -6.54 -9.68 -3.34
N ILE A 59 -7.87 -9.69 -3.10
CA ILE A 59 -8.85 -10.56 -3.75
C ILE A 59 -9.96 -9.79 -4.48
N ALA A 60 -9.89 -8.45 -4.54
CA ALA A 60 -10.99 -7.62 -5.03
C ALA A 60 -11.06 -7.55 -6.55
N ASP A 61 -12.29 -7.39 -7.02
CA ASP A 61 -12.60 -6.87 -8.35
C ASP A 61 -12.02 -5.45 -8.50
N PRO A 62 -11.29 -5.14 -9.60
CA PRO A 62 -10.81 -3.79 -9.91
C PRO A 62 -11.87 -2.69 -9.75
N ALA A 63 -13.16 -2.98 -10.00
CA ALA A 63 -14.23 -2.00 -9.80
C ALA A 63 -14.36 -1.54 -8.34
N LYS A 64 -14.15 -2.44 -7.36
CA LYS A 64 -14.20 -2.08 -5.94
C LYS A 64 -13.01 -1.23 -5.51
N ILE A 65 -11.85 -1.50 -6.10
CA ILE A 65 -10.64 -0.70 -5.87
C ILE A 65 -10.86 0.69 -6.45
N ASP A 66 -11.44 0.79 -7.65
CA ASP A 66 -11.78 2.07 -8.28
C ASP A 66 -12.77 2.88 -7.43
N ASP A 67 -13.89 2.27 -7.01
CA ASP A 67 -14.88 2.90 -6.12
C ASP A 67 -14.29 3.39 -4.80
N PHE A 68 -13.30 2.67 -4.26
CA PHE A 68 -12.58 3.10 -3.06
C PHE A 68 -11.66 4.27 -3.35
N LEU A 69 -10.84 4.19 -4.39
CA LEU A 69 -9.92 5.25 -4.77
C LEU A 69 -10.68 6.53 -5.11
N GLN A 70 -11.83 6.46 -5.77
CA GLN A 70 -12.68 7.63 -6.01
C GLN A 70 -13.14 8.34 -4.73
N ARG A 71 -13.28 7.61 -3.61
CA ARG A 71 -13.78 8.16 -2.33
C ARG A 71 -12.67 8.62 -1.39
N GLU A 72 -11.64 7.80 -1.23
CA GLU A 72 -10.62 7.96 -0.18
C GLU A 72 -9.21 8.21 -0.77
N GLY A 73 -9.02 7.95 -2.07
CA GLY A 73 -7.70 7.88 -2.71
C GLY A 73 -7.62 8.61 -4.05
N GLU A 74 -8.43 9.67 -4.28
CA GLU A 74 -8.59 10.26 -5.62
C GLU A 74 -7.27 10.78 -6.18
N HIS A 75 -6.38 11.25 -5.30
CA HIS A 75 -5.03 11.67 -5.61
C HIS A 75 -4.17 10.52 -6.18
N ILE A 76 -4.26 9.32 -5.60
CA ILE A 76 -3.61 8.11 -6.13
C ILE A 76 -4.20 7.72 -7.48
N LEU A 77 -5.53 7.81 -7.65
CA LEU A 77 -6.19 7.52 -8.92
C LEU A 77 -5.70 8.44 -10.05
N ARG A 78 -5.55 9.74 -9.75
CA ARG A 78 -4.99 10.71 -10.71
C ARG A 78 -3.53 10.43 -11.06
N GLU A 79 -2.72 9.98 -10.10
CA GLU A 79 -1.34 9.57 -10.40
C GLU A 79 -1.29 8.31 -11.25
N LEU A 80 -2.19 7.35 -11.04
CA LEU A 80 -2.25 6.14 -11.87
C LEU A 80 -2.52 6.53 -13.32
N ASP A 81 -3.49 7.42 -13.55
CA ASP A 81 -3.80 7.94 -14.89
C ASP A 81 -2.61 8.66 -15.54
N LYS A 82 -1.89 9.51 -14.78
CA LYS A 82 -0.70 10.21 -15.29
C LYS A 82 0.42 9.27 -15.73
N GLU A 83 0.64 8.20 -14.97
CA GLU A 83 1.65 7.19 -15.28
C GLU A 83 1.15 6.12 -16.28
N GLY A 84 -0.11 6.22 -16.73
CA GLY A 84 -0.73 5.26 -17.63
C GLY A 84 -0.96 3.87 -17.00
N LEU A 85 -1.04 3.81 -15.67
CA LEU A 85 -1.33 2.60 -14.90
C LEU A 85 -2.82 2.43 -14.68
N THR A 86 -3.26 1.18 -14.72
CA THR A 86 -4.65 0.80 -14.45
C THR A 86 -4.88 0.50 -12.97
N VAL A 87 -6.12 0.60 -12.53
CA VAL A 87 -6.56 0.16 -11.18
C VAL A 87 -6.26 -1.33 -10.96
N LYS A 88 -6.26 -2.14 -12.02
CA LYS A 88 -5.88 -3.55 -11.95
C LYS A 88 -4.39 -3.72 -11.60
N GLU A 89 -3.52 -2.91 -12.18
CA GLU A 89 -2.08 -2.94 -11.87
C GLU A 89 -1.81 -2.47 -10.44
N PHE A 90 -2.52 -1.43 -9.99
CA PHE A 90 -2.51 -1.02 -8.58
C PHE A 90 -2.95 -2.16 -7.64
N GLY A 91 -4.06 -2.83 -7.96
CA GLY A 91 -4.54 -4.00 -7.21
C GLY A 91 -3.52 -5.14 -7.15
N TRP A 92 -2.78 -5.37 -8.25
CA TRP A 92 -1.70 -6.35 -8.27
C TRP A 92 -0.56 -6.00 -7.31
N ILE A 93 -0.21 -4.72 -7.20
CA ILE A 93 0.80 -4.25 -6.24
C ILE A 93 0.33 -4.51 -4.81
N LEU A 94 -0.93 -4.18 -4.50
CA LEU A 94 -1.49 -4.45 -3.18
C LEU A 94 -1.53 -5.95 -2.85
N ALA A 95 -1.83 -6.80 -3.83
CA ALA A 95 -1.79 -8.25 -3.66
C ALA A 95 -0.37 -8.75 -3.32
N LYS A 96 0.66 -8.23 -3.98
CA LYS A 96 2.06 -8.57 -3.65
C LYS A 96 2.44 -8.16 -2.24
N ALA A 97 2.09 -6.94 -1.83
CA ALA A 97 2.33 -6.45 -0.48
C ALA A 97 1.65 -7.36 0.57
N ARG A 98 0.43 -7.82 0.28
CA ARG A 98 -0.29 -8.75 1.16
C ARG A 98 0.37 -10.12 1.26
N ILE A 99 0.90 -10.66 0.17
CA ILE A 99 1.64 -11.93 0.19
C ILE A 99 2.88 -11.80 1.08
N ALA A 100 3.67 -10.73 0.90
CA ALA A 100 4.86 -10.48 1.71
C ALA A 100 4.53 -10.39 3.21
N GLU A 101 3.40 -9.74 3.56
CA GLU A 101 2.92 -9.67 4.94
C GLU A 101 2.57 -11.04 5.53
N LEU A 102 1.93 -11.91 4.74
CA LEU A 102 1.58 -13.27 5.15
C LEU A 102 2.82 -14.15 5.34
N GLU A 103 3.83 -14.01 4.48
CA GLU A 103 5.11 -14.72 4.57
C GLU A 103 5.90 -14.29 5.82
N ASP A 104 5.95 -12.99 6.11
CA ASP A 104 6.56 -12.46 7.33
C ASP A 104 5.84 -13.00 8.58
N TYR A 105 4.50 -13.00 8.58
CA TYR A 105 3.72 -13.56 9.68
C TYR A 105 3.94 -15.07 9.86
N ALA A 106 3.99 -15.84 8.78
CA ALA A 106 4.27 -17.27 8.82
C ALA A 106 5.68 -17.56 9.39
N THR A 107 6.66 -16.73 9.02
CA THR A 107 8.02 -16.80 9.55
C THR A 107 8.05 -16.52 11.05
N PHE A 108 7.33 -15.49 11.50
CA PHE A 108 7.18 -15.19 12.92
C PHE A 108 6.56 -16.35 13.72
N LEU A 109 5.54 -17.00 13.19
CA LEU A 109 4.91 -18.15 13.83
C LEU A 109 5.82 -19.38 13.90
N SER A 110 6.65 -19.60 12.88
CA SER A 110 7.54 -20.76 12.79
C SER A 110 8.77 -20.66 13.70
N ASN A 111 9.16 -19.44 14.08
CA ASN A 111 10.30 -19.17 14.97
C ASN A 111 9.90 -19.05 16.46
N ARG A 112 8.72 -19.55 16.83
CA ARG A 112 8.22 -19.68 18.21
C ARG A 112 8.16 -21.15 18.64
#